data_AF-A0A6P0IHK1-F1
#
_entry.id   AF-A0A6P0IHK1-F1
#
_cell.length_a   1.000
_cell.length_b   1.000
_cell.length_c   1.000
_cell.angle_alpha   90.00
_cell.angle_beta   90.00
_cell.angle_gamma   90.00
#
_symmetry.space_group_name_H-M   'P 1'
#
loop_
_entity.id
_entity.type
_entity.pdbx_description
1 polymer ?
#
loop_
_entity_poly.entity_id
_entity_poly.type
_entity_poly.pdbx_seq_one_letter_code
_entity_poly.pdbx_strand_id
1 'polypeptide(L)'
;MKTLSTLAVHQLKPFGVKLTKVDVNSPEQCDRIRELLYENGVVIIPADGASVGAQPIQADASLLKLAGLFGQVENYHPVNAPKDSTGKVQIMETMGDTGIPADSFLFHSDMSWRVNPSRASVLCGFILPPSGGNTCFQNANQMYRNLSPELREQLHGISALHSLQKGYARVNPPDDVTNDVQAIHPAVIKHPDTGVPLLYLNSNFTVSLVGMSEQESTELLNRVFDEANRPDQVLCHSWTKGDVVISDNLGVQHLARADNQGLHRMHRVVAHDPYLRTERYVGETGDVKEAISNIEHYLKQDDNQAGYQEWAFRYEQDVNRAGYKIPAIATDILAQYLGQLVQTDKPLILDVAAGTGKNALLLMRNHGLTNLEAMDVSTEMLFEARRRELYHKYHVEDANQPLPIPDRQYDAVLCVGGLSGSQIRAQPALEEFIRVTKDGGLVVLSMREAESEYTAEVSRLVTTGVAEVVHKHSFVGIESNQEVQHQIFVLGALSDDNSD
;
A
#
# COMPACT_ATOMS: atom_id res chain seq x y z
N MET A 1 -17.89 -1.36 36.25
CA MET A 1 -17.59 -2.44 35.28
C MET A 1 -18.57 -2.32 34.12
N LYS A 2 -18.21 -1.61 33.04
CA LYS A 2 -18.97 -1.72 31.79
C LYS A 2 -18.55 -3.06 31.18
N THR A 3 -19.48 -4.00 31.12
CA THR A 3 -19.33 -5.24 30.35
C THR A 3 -18.89 -4.89 28.93
N LEU A 4 -17.66 -5.25 28.58
CA LEU A 4 -17.15 -5.23 27.21
C LEU A 4 -18.13 -6.04 26.36
N SER A 5 -18.86 -5.42 25.43
CA SER A 5 -19.56 -6.19 24.42
C SER A 5 -18.50 -6.80 23.51
N THR A 6 -18.24 -8.09 23.65
CA THR A 6 -17.34 -8.83 22.78
C THR A 6 -17.95 -8.87 21.38
N LEU A 7 -17.26 -8.29 20.39
CA LEU A 7 -17.54 -8.46 18.97
C LEU A 7 -17.73 -9.96 18.66
N ALA A 8 -18.85 -10.33 18.06
CA ALA A 8 -19.13 -11.72 17.72
C ALA A 8 -18.78 -11.98 16.25
N VAL A 9 -17.85 -12.90 16.03
CA VAL A 9 -17.30 -13.25 14.71
C VAL A 9 -17.78 -14.64 14.30
N HIS A 10 -18.37 -14.76 13.11
CA HIS A 10 -18.83 -16.02 12.54
C HIS A 10 -18.17 -16.24 11.18
N GLN A 11 -17.39 -17.31 11.03
CA GLN A 11 -16.75 -17.64 9.76
C GLN A 11 -17.81 -18.01 8.70
N LEU A 12 -17.70 -17.40 7.53
CA LEU A 12 -18.47 -17.77 6.35
C LEU A 12 -17.72 -18.83 5.55
N LYS A 13 -18.46 -19.57 4.70
CA LYS A 13 -17.89 -20.51 3.74
C LYS A 13 -18.17 -20.00 2.33
N PRO A 14 -17.23 -20.13 1.39
CA PRO A 14 -15.89 -20.73 1.56
C PRO A 14 -14.88 -19.80 2.26
N PHE A 15 -15.13 -18.49 2.29
CA PHE A 15 -14.32 -17.48 3.00
C PHE A 15 -15.21 -16.32 3.46
N GLY A 16 -14.63 -15.34 4.15
CA GLY A 16 -15.33 -14.17 4.69
C GLY A 16 -15.81 -14.38 6.13
N VAL A 17 -16.25 -13.31 6.77
CA VAL A 17 -16.81 -13.34 8.13
C VAL A 17 -18.10 -12.55 8.23
N LYS A 18 -19.00 -13.02 9.09
CA LYS A 18 -20.19 -12.32 9.53
C LYS A 18 -19.97 -11.79 10.94
N LEU A 19 -20.21 -10.50 11.16
CA LEU A 19 -20.03 -9.83 12.44
C LEU A 19 -21.38 -9.44 13.05
N THR A 20 -21.52 -9.63 14.35
CA THR A 20 -22.65 -9.11 15.15
C THR A 20 -22.13 -8.49 16.44
N LYS A 21 -22.96 -7.69 17.11
CA LYS A 21 -22.58 -6.89 18.29
C LYS A 21 -21.44 -5.91 17.99
N VAL A 22 -21.45 -5.33 16.78
CA VAL A 22 -20.46 -4.35 16.36
C VAL A 22 -20.76 -3.01 17.04
N ASP A 23 -19.75 -2.46 17.69
CA ASP A 23 -19.70 -1.08 18.17
C ASP A 23 -18.59 -0.33 17.44
N VAL A 24 -18.98 0.44 16.42
CA VAL A 24 -18.04 1.26 15.63
C VAL A 24 -17.43 2.41 16.43
N ASN A 25 -17.86 2.66 17.68
CA ASN A 25 -17.26 3.65 18.57
C ASN A 25 -16.19 3.06 19.49
N SER A 26 -16.04 1.73 19.55
CA SER A 26 -14.93 1.07 20.24
C SER A 26 -13.72 1.02 19.30
N PRO A 27 -12.59 1.69 19.65
CA PRO A 27 -11.37 1.60 18.86
C PRO A 27 -10.88 0.16 18.72
N GLU A 28 -10.96 -0.65 19.79
CA GLU A 28 -10.51 -2.05 19.73
C GLU A 28 -11.33 -2.88 18.74
N GLN A 29 -12.65 -2.66 18.66
CA GLN A 29 -13.47 -3.33 17.64
C GLN A 29 -13.17 -2.81 16.24
N CYS A 30 -12.95 -1.51 16.07
CA CYS A 30 -12.57 -0.93 14.78
C CYS A 30 -11.27 -1.53 14.23
N ASP A 31 -10.24 -1.66 15.08
CA ASP A 31 -8.98 -2.31 14.71
C ASP A 31 -9.22 -3.77 14.34
N ARG A 32 -10.01 -4.50 15.14
CA ARG A 32 -10.30 -5.90 14.85
C ARG A 32 -11.11 -6.09 13.56
N ILE A 33 -12.04 -5.20 13.25
CA ILE A 33 -12.79 -5.22 11.98
C ILE A 33 -11.84 -5.04 10.79
N ARG A 34 -10.86 -4.14 10.92
CA ARG A 34 -9.86 -3.90 9.88
C ARG A 34 -9.02 -5.15 9.61
N GLU A 35 -8.49 -5.77 10.66
CA GLU A 35 -7.76 -7.03 10.57
C GLU A 35 -8.60 -8.14 9.95
N LEU A 36 -9.84 -8.32 10.45
CA LEU A 36 -10.76 -9.35 9.96
C LEU A 36 -11.07 -9.19 8.47
N LEU A 37 -11.20 -7.95 7.98
CA LEU A 37 -11.39 -7.72 6.55
C LEU A 37 -10.20 -8.21 5.74
N TYR A 38 -8.98 -7.85 6.11
CA TYR A 38 -7.78 -8.23 5.35
C TYR A 38 -7.44 -9.72 5.47
N GLU A 39 -7.75 -10.34 6.61
CA GLU A 39 -7.61 -11.79 6.82
C GLU A 39 -8.60 -12.59 5.96
N ASN A 40 -9.81 -12.06 5.73
CA ASN A 40 -10.94 -12.84 5.20
C ASN A 40 -11.51 -12.31 3.87
N GLY A 41 -11.06 -11.17 3.37
CA GLY A 41 -11.50 -10.54 2.12
C GLY A 41 -12.89 -9.88 2.17
N VAL A 42 -13.85 -10.45 2.91
CA VAL A 42 -15.23 -9.95 3.01
C VAL A 42 -15.71 -9.98 4.47
N VAL A 43 -16.31 -8.87 4.89
CA VAL A 43 -17.02 -8.73 6.18
C VAL A 43 -18.48 -8.41 5.91
N ILE A 44 -19.38 -9.15 6.55
CA ILE A 44 -20.83 -8.94 6.47
C ILE A 44 -21.36 -8.56 7.86
N ILE A 45 -22.04 -7.42 7.95
CA ILE A 45 -22.74 -6.97 9.15
C ILE A 45 -24.23 -6.95 8.81
N PRO A 46 -25.04 -7.88 9.37
CA PRO A 46 -26.48 -7.88 9.15
C PRO A 46 -27.14 -6.60 9.64
N ALA A 47 -28.34 -6.29 9.14
CA ALA A 47 -29.12 -5.13 9.56
C ALA A 47 -29.35 -5.01 11.09
N ASP A 48 -29.46 -6.15 11.79
CA ASP A 48 -29.60 -6.24 13.26
C ASP A 48 -28.26 -6.49 13.99
N GLY A 49 -27.16 -6.58 13.25
CA GLY A 49 -25.84 -6.92 13.77
C GLY A 49 -25.13 -5.76 14.46
N ALA A 50 -25.57 -4.51 14.25
CA ALA A 50 -24.84 -3.32 14.69
C ALA A 50 -25.70 -2.04 14.75
N SER A 51 -25.27 -1.09 15.58
CA SER A 51 -25.82 0.27 15.64
C SER A 51 -24.74 1.28 16.05
N VAL A 52 -24.83 2.51 15.55
CA VAL A 52 -23.95 3.62 15.92
C VAL A 52 -24.75 4.60 16.79
N GLY A 53 -24.64 4.44 18.11
CA GLY A 53 -25.56 5.11 19.03
C GLY A 53 -27.00 4.61 18.84
N ALA A 54 -27.94 5.52 18.56
CA ALA A 54 -29.34 5.16 18.24
C ALA A 54 -29.58 4.90 16.74
N GLN A 55 -28.57 5.15 15.88
CA GLN A 55 -28.70 4.99 14.44
C GLN A 55 -28.33 3.55 14.03
N PRO A 56 -29.10 2.94 13.11
CA PRO A 56 -28.79 1.59 12.66
C PRO A 56 -27.57 1.60 11.72
N ILE A 57 -26.94 0.44 11.52
CA ILE A 57 -25.66 0.33 10.78
C ILE A 57 -25.75 0.77 9.31
N GLN A 58 -26.94 0.71 8.72
CA GLN A 58 -27.25 1.16 7.36
C GLN A 58 -27.36 2.68 7.19
N ALA A 59 -27.27 3.48 8.25
CA ALA A 59 -27.27 4.93 8.15
C ALA A 59 -25.97 5.44 7.50
N ASP A 60 -26.05 6.48 6.67
CA ASP A 60 -24.88 7.01 5.94
C ASP A 60 -23.70 7.35 6.88
N ALA A 61 -23.96 7.95 8.04
CA ALA A 61 -22.93 8.28 9.02
C ALA A 61 -22.15 7.03 9.48
N SER A 62 -22.85 5.90 9.63
CA SER A 62 -22.28 4.60 9.99
C SER A 62 -21.43 4.04 8.85
N LEU A 63 -21.93 4.12 7.60
CA LEU A 63 -21.20 3.67 6.40
C LEU A 63 -19.91 4.46 6.18
N LEU A 64 -19.98 5.78 6.35
CA LEU A 64 -18.82 6.68 6.27
C LEU A 64 -17.77 6.35 7.33
N LYS A 65 -18.21 6.05 8.56
CA LYS A 65 -17.30 5.67 9.64
C LYS A 65 -16.62 4.32 9.38
N LEU A 66 -17.37 3.33 8.88
CA LEU A 66 -16.83 2.03 8.49
C LEU A 66 -15.82 2.16 7.35
N ALA A 67 -16.14 2.94 6.31
CA ALA A 67 -15.22 3.17 5.21
C ALA A 67 -13.94 3.89 5.67
N GLY A 68 -14.07 4.85 6.59
CA GLY A 68 -12.94 5.57 7.20
C GLY A 68 -11.93 4.69 7.95
N LEU A 69 -12.29 3.45 8.32
CA LEU A 69 -11.36 2.49 8.91
C LEU A 69 -10.28 2.01 7.94
N PHE A 70 -10.53 2.15 6.63
CA PHE A 70 -9.69 1.60 5.55
C PHE A 70 -9.02 2.67 4.71
N GLY A 71 -9.20 3.96 5.03
CA GLY A 71 -8.60 5.07 4.29
C GLY A 71 -9.49 6.29 4.21
N GLN A 72 -9.10 7.22 3.33
CA GLN A 72 -9.86 8.43 3.05
C GLN A 72 -11.12 8.08 2.25
N VAL A 73 -12.26 8.63 2.65
CA VAL A 73 -13.52 8.42 1.92
C VAL A 73 -13.51 9.21 0.62
N GLU A 74 -13.71 8.51 -0.50
CA GLU A 74 -13.84 9.14 -1.82
C GLU A 74 -15.13 9.98 -1.89
N ASN A 75 -15.05 11.15 -2.52
CA ASN A 75 -16.17 12.06 -2.75
C ASN A 75 -16.57 12.16 -4.23
N TYR A 76 -15.98 11.34 -5.11
CA TYR A 76 -16.24 11.33 -6.54
C TYR A 76 -16.05 9.94 -7.14
N HIS A 77 -16.96 9.53 -8.02
CA HIS A 77 -16.81 8.35 -8.89
C HIS A 77 -17.20 8.73 -10.32
N PRO A 78 -16.43 8.32 -11.34
CA PRO A 78 -16.69 8.75 -12.71
C PRO A 78 -18.00 8.23 -13.29
N VAL A 79 -18.57 7.16 -12.71
CA VAL A 79 -19.77 6.49 -13.26
C VAL A 79 -20.98 6.55 -12.31
N ASN A 80 -20.76 6.59 -10.99
CA ASN A 80 -21.87 6.41 -10.04
C ASN A 80 -22.37 7.75 -9.56
N ALA A 81 -23.68 7.95 -9.59
CA ALA A 81 -24.30 9.17 -9.13
C ALA A 81 -24.13 9.34 -7.61
N PRO A 82 -23.82 10.56 -7.13
CA PRO A 82 -23.80 10.83 -5.71
C PRO A 82 -25.23 10.88 -5.15
N LYS A 83 -25.40 10.44 -3.89
CA LYS A 83 -26.68 10.49 -3.18
C LYS A 83 -27.08 11.91 -2.80
N ASP A 84 -26.10 12.74 -2.47
CA ASP A 84 -26.27 14.13 -2.04
C ASP A 84 -25.09 15.01 -2.50
N SER A 85 -25.13 16.28 -2.14
CA SER A 85 -24.11 17.27 -2.53
C SER A 85 -22.72 17.03 -1.93
N THR A 86 -22.57 16.12 -0.95
CA THR A 86 -21.25 15.79 -0.38
C THR A 86 -20.47 14.81 -1.25
N GLY A 87 -21.15 14.04 -2.10
CA GLY A 87 -20.54 13.06 -3.01
C GLY A 87 -19.99 11.79 -2.35
N LYS A 88 -20.02 11.69 -1.02
CA LYS A 88 -19.36 10.60 -0.27
C LYS A 88 -20.12 9.29 -0.25
N VAL A 89 -21.43 9.33 -0.48
CA VAL A 89 -22.28 8.15 -0.62
C VAL A 89 -22.76 8.11 -2.07
N GLN A 90 -22.48 7.01 -2.75
CA GLN A 90 -22.87 6.75 -4.12
C GLN A 90 -24.15 5.91 -4.14
N ILE A 91 -25.02 6.17 -5.11
CA ILE A 91 -26.16 5.32 -5.40
C ILE A 91 -25.79 4.38 -6.55
N MET A 92 -25.96 3.08 -6.33
CA MET A 92 -25.90 2.08 -7.39
C MET A 92 -27.31 1.54 -7.61
N GLU A 93 -27.82 1.67 -8.84
CA GLU A 93 -29.16 1.20 -9.19
C GLU A 93 -29.11 0.25 -10.36
N THR A 94 -29.84 -0.86 -10.26
CA THR A 94 -30.11 -1.74 -11.39
C THR A 94 -31.61 -2.06 -11.44
N MET A 95 -32.16 -2.16 -12.64
CA MET A 95 -33.56 -2.53 -12.89
C MET A 95 -33.56 -3.74 -13.81
N GLY A 96 -33.89 -4.92 -13.27
CA GLY A 96 -33.75 -6.17 -14.03
C GLY A 96 -34.77 -6.38 -15.15
N ASP A 97 -35.86 -5.61 -15.16
CA ASP A 97 -36.94 -5.64 -16.16
C ASP A 97 -36.65 -4.79 -17.42
N THR A 98 -35.68 -3.89 -17.37
CA THR A 98 -35.26 -3.06 -18.52
C THR A 98 -34.14 -3.68 -19.35
N GLY A 99 -33.60 -4.84 -18.94
CA GLY A 99 -32.50 -5.52 -19.64
C GLY A 99 -31.17 -4.76 -19.58
N ILE A 100 -31.07 -3.71 -18.76
CA ILE A 100 -29.82 -2.99 -18.50
C ILE A 100 -28.94 -3.90 -17.65
N PRO A 101 -27.77 -4.32 -18.15
CA PRO A 101 -26.87 -5.10 -17.34
C PRO A 101 -26.38 -4.25 -16.16
N ALA A 102 -26.31 -4.78 -14.94
CA ALA A 102 -25.51 -4.16 -13.90
C ALA A 102 -24.11 -3.90 -14.46
N ASP A 103 -23.51 -2.79 -14.07
CA ASP A 103 -22.19 -2.32 -14.49
C ASP A 103 -21.03 -3.33 -14.23
N SER A 104 -21.35 -4.47 -13.60
CA SER A 104 -20.46 -5.33 -12.83
C SER A 104 -20.86 -6.82 -12.87
N PHE A 105 -21.20 -7.37 -14.04
CA PHE A 105 -21.55 -8.80 -14.19
C PHE A 105 -20.38 -9.76 -14.42
N LEU A 106 -19.17 -9.22 -14.56
CA LEU A 106 -17.94 -10.00 -14.61
C LEU A 106 -17.18 -9.82 -13.30
N PHE A 107 -16.48 -10.86 -12.84
CA PHE A 107 -15.64 -10.75 -11.66
C PHE A 107 -14.53 -9.70 -11.89
N HIS A 108 -14.46 -8.74 -10.97
CA HIS A 108 -13.51 -7.63 -11.02
C HIS A 108 -13.11 -7.09 -9.65
N SER A 109 -11.98 -6.40 -9.62
CA SER A 109 -11.60 -5.47 -8.56
C SER A 109 -11.98 -4.06 -9.02
N ASP A 110 -12.68 -3.30 -8.17
CA ASP A 110 -13.12 -1.95 -8.47
C ASP A 110 -11.91 -1.07 -8.82
N MET A 111 -12.04 -0.27 -9.88
CA MET A 111 -11.07 0.79 -10.20
C MET A 111 -9.62 0.32 -10.36
N SER A 112 -9.40 -0.94 -10.73
CA SER A 112 -8.06 -1.48 -11.02
C SER A 112 -7.34 -0.81 -12.21
N TRP A 113 -7.99 0.12 -12.90
CA TRP A 113 -7.43 1.00 -13.93
C TRP A 113 -6.84 2.30 -13.38
N ARG A 114 -6.87 2.53 -12.06
CA ARG A 114 -6.17 3.63 -11.38
C ARG A 114 -4.79 3.19 -10.92
N VAL A 115 -3.81 4.09 -11.00
CA VAL A 115 -2.48 3.87 -10.38
C VAL A 115 -2.61 3.55 -8.89
N ASN A 116 -3.58 4.18 -8.22
CA ASN A 116 -3.91 3.99 -6.82
C ASN A 116 -5.29 3.33 -6.74
N PRO A 117 -5.35 2.00 -6.71
CA PRO A 117 -6.63 1.31 -6.61
C PRO A 117 -7.31 1.65 -5.28
N SER A 118 -8.64 1.55 -5.23
CA SER A 118 -9.38 1.77 -3.98
C SER A 118 -9.08 0.63 -2.99
N ARG A 119 -9.09 0.95 -1.69
CA ARG A 119 -8.69 0.03 -0.62
C ARG A 119 -9.81 -0.90 -0.18
N ALA A 120 -11.02 -0.35 -0.04
CA ALA A 120 -12.20 -1.10 0.36
C ALA A 120 -13.49 -0.44 -0.16
N SER A 121 -14.53 -1.26 -0.33
CA SER A 121 -15.88 -0.81 -0.67
C SER A 121 -16.84 -1.22 0.45
N VAL A 122 -17.65 -0.28 0.94
CA VAL A 122 -18.73 -0.50 1.91
C VAL A 122 -20.06 -0.35 1.19
N LEU A 123 -20.82 -1.44 1.08
CA LEU A 123 -22.11 -1.54 0.39
C LEU A 123 -23.24 -1.77 1.39
N CYS A 124 -24.38 -1.15 1.15
CA CYS A 124 -25.57 -1.30 1.97
C CYS A 124 -26.83 -1.53 1.11
N GLY A 125 -27.59 -2.58 1.43
CA GLY A 125 -28.86 -2.90 0.77
C GLY A 125 -29.99 -1.94 1.14
N PHE A 126 -30.40 -1.07 0.21
CA PHE A 126 -31.40 -0.03 0.49
C PHE A 126 -32.80 -0.35 -0.07
N ILE A 127 -32.91 -0.60 -1.37
CA ILE A 127 -34.11 -1.19 -2.01
C ILE A 127 -33.67 -2.48 -2.66
N LEU A 128 -34.32 -3.59 -2.31
CA LEU A 128 -33.98 -4.90 -2.85
C LEU A 128 -35.13 -5.42 -3.69
N PRO A 129 -34.84 -6.15 -4.78
CA PRO A 129 -35.87 -6.87 -5.54
C PRO A 129 -36.48 -7.98 -4.66
N PRO A 130 -37.68 -8.50 -5.00
CA PRO A 130 -38.28 -9.64 -4.30
C PRO A 130 -37.44 -10.92 -4.40
N SER A 131 -36.63 -11.04 -5.46
CA SER A 131 -35.68 -12.15 -5.67
C SER A 131 -34.50 -11.71 -6.56
N GLY A 132 -33.37 -12.43 -6.44
CA GLY A 132 -32.16 -12.16 -7.20
C GLY A 132 -31.36 -10.95 -6.70
N GLY A 133 -30.32 -10.55 -7.45
CA GLY A 133 -29.45 -9.42 -7.13
C GLY A 133 -28.34 -9.75 -6.12
N ASN A 134 -28.00 -11.04 -5.94
CA ASN A 134 -26.92 -11.42 -5.04
C ASN A 134 -25.58 -10.81 -5.48
N THR A 135 -24.70 -10.53 -4.52
CA THR A 135 -23.30 -10.16 -4.81
C THR A 135 -22.41 -11.37 -4.52
N CYS A 136 -21.58 -11.74 -5.49
CA CYS A 136 -20.66 -12.86 -5.37
C CYS A 136 -19.21 -12.37 -5.37
N PHE A 137 -18.36 -13.09 -4.65
CA PHE A 137 -16.97 -12.75 -4.40
C PHE A 137 -16.06 -13.96 -4.65
N GLN A 138 -14.87 -13.68 -5.18
CA GLN A 138 -13.76 -14.62 -5.29
C GLN A 138 -12.57 -14.09 -4.49
N ASN A 139 -11.91 -14.96 -3.74
CA ASN A 139 -10.72 -14.59 -2.98
C ASN A 139 -9.49 -14.62 -3.89
N ALA A 140 -8.81 -13.47 -4.05
CA ALA A 140 -7.68 -13.31 -4.97
C ALA A 140 -6.43 -14.12 -4.53
N ASN A 141 -6.25 -14.36 -3.23
CA ASN A 141 -5.21 -15.27 -2.73
C ASN A 141 -5.54 -16.73 -3.08
N GLN A 142 -6.79 -17.14 -2.92
CA GLN A 142 -7.22 -18.49 -3.29
C GLN A 142 -7.12 -18.71 -4.80
N MET A 143 -7.52 -17.72 -5.61
CA MET A 143 -7.33 -17.74 -7.06
C MET A 143 -5.86 -17.96 -7.44
N TYR A 144 -4.93 -17.24 -6.81
CA TYR A 144 -3.49 -17.47 -7.01
C TYR A 144 -3.06 -18.88 -6.59
N ARG A 145 -3.54 -19.39 -5.45
CA ARG A 145 -3.20 -20.73 -4.94
C ARG A 145 -3.72 -21.86 -5.82
N ASN A 146 -4.80 -21.63 -6.56
CA ASN A 146 -5.36 -22.61 -7.49
C ASN A 146 -4.52 -22.79 -8.76
N LEU A 147 -3.64 -21.83 -9.08
CA LEU A 147 -2.76 -21.90 -10.24
C LEU A 147 -1.69 -22.97 -10.07
N SER A 148 -1.41 -23.69 -11.16
CA SER A 148 -0.26 -24.58 -11.26
C SER A 148 1.05 -23.84 -10.94
N PRO A 149 2.07 -24.55 -10.41
CA PRO A 149 3.39 -23.94 -10.16
C PRO A 149 3.99 -23.26 -11.39
N GLU A 150 3.78 -23.81 -12.58
CA GLU A 150 4.21 -23.25 -13.87
C GLU A 150 3.59 -21.86 -14.11
N LEU A 151 2.26 -21.74 -14.02
CA LEU A 151 1.59 -20.45 -14.22
C LEU A 151 1.97 -19.45 -13.14
N ARG A 152 2.15 -19.88 -11.88
CA ARG A 152 2.58 -18.97 -10.81
C ARG A 152 3.94 -18.37 -11.12
N GLU A 153 4.91 -19.20 -11.47
CA GLU A 153 6.28 -18.76 -11.81
C GLU A 153 6.25 -17.79 -13.00
N GLN A 154 5.51 -18.14 -14.06
CA GLN A 154 5.39 -17.29 -15.23
C GLN A 154 4.83 -15.90 -14.88
N LEU A 155 3.83 -15.82 -13.99
CA LEU A 155 3.16 -14.57 -13.65
C LEU A 155 3.97 -13.65 -12.72
N HIS A 156 4.96 -14.16 -11.98
CA HIS A 156 5.75 -13.33 -11.04
C HIS A 156 6.49 -12.19 -11.75
N GLY A 157 6.90 -12.37 -12.99
CA GLY A 157 7.56 -11.34 -13.80
C GLY A 157 6.62 -10.47 -14.65
N ILE A 158 5.33 -10.82 -14.74
CA ILE A 158 4.41 -10.21 -15.71
C ILE A 158 3.64 -9.06 -15.08
N SER A 159 3.44 -7.98 -15.84
CA SER A 159 2.46 -6.93 -15.52
C SER A 159 1.29 -6.99 -16.50
N ALA A 160 0.15 -6.42 -16.10
CA ALA A 160 -1.03 -6.29 -16.92
C ALA A 160 -1.47 -4.83 -17.02
N LEU A 161 -1.98 -4.47 -18.20
CA LEU A 161 -2.66 -3.20 -18.44
C LEU A 161 -4.13 -3.32 -18.03
N HIS A 162 -4.63 -2.38 -17.25
CA HIS A 162 -6.02 -2.27 -16.85
C HIS A 162 -6.62 -1.00 -17.45
N SER A 163 -7.83 -1.06 -18.00
CA SER A 163 -8.47 0.06 -18.70
C SER A 163 -9.90 0.28 -18.22
N LEU A 164 -10.25 1.53 -17.94
CA LEU A 164 -11.61 1.97 -17.64
C LEU A 164 -12.52 1.68 -18.83
N GLN A 165 -12.10 2.07 -20.04
CA GLN A 165 -12.87 1.90 -21.27
C GLN A 165 -13.22 0.43 -21.51
N LYS A 166 -12.26 -0.50 -21.35
CA LYS A 166 -12.52 -1.93 -21.51
C LYS A 166 -13.61 -2.43 -20.55
N GLY A 167 -13.54 -2.07 -19.27
CA GLY A 167 -14.48 -2.57 -18.28
C GLY A 167 -15.90 -2.05 -18.44
N TYR A 168 -16.07 -0.85 -19.01
CA TYR A 168 -17.39 -0.26 -19.25
C TYR A 168 -17.90 -0.40 -20.69
N ALA A 169 -17.11 -0.93 -21.62
CA ALA A 169 -17.49 -1.10 -23.04
C ALA A 169 -18.76 -1.92 -23.27
N ARG A 170 -19.20 -2.71 -22.27
CA ARG A 170 -20.40 -3.56 -22.37
C ARG A 170 -21.69 -2.86 -21.91
N VAL A 171 -21.57 -1.82 -21.10
CA VAL A 171 -22.69 -1.17 -20.40
C VAL A 171 -22.87 0.31 -20.78
N ASN A 172 -21.79 0.97 -21.24
CA ASN A 172 -21.83 2.35 -21.73
C ASN A 172 -21.80 2.41 -23.26
N PRO A 173 -22.54 3.32 -23.90
CA PRO A 173 -22.33 3.69 -25.30
C PRO A 173 -20.88 4.17 -25.54
N PRO A 174 -20.30 3.95 -26.74
CA PRO A 174 -18.91 4.30 -27.07
C PRO A 174 -18.51 5.77 -26.80
N ASP A 175 -19.49 6.68 -26.68
CA ASP A 175 -19.29 8.12 -26.56
C ASP A 175 -19.24 8.64 -25.11
N ASP A 176 -19.57 7.83 -24.09
CA ASP A 176 -19.64 8.29 -22.69
C ASP A 176 -18.30 8.20 -21.92
N VAL A 177 -17.33 7.44 -22.42
CA VAL A 177 -15.98 7.34 -21.83
C VAL A 177 -14.95 7.92 -22.81
N THR A 178 -14.90 9.25 -22.89
CA THR A 178 -14.05 9.98 -23.85
C THR A 178 -12.57 10.05 -23.46
N ASN A 179 -12.24 9.78 -22.20
CA ASN A 179 -10.87 9.74 -21.68
C ASN A 179 -10.64 8.39 -20.99
N ASP A 180 -10.04 7.43 -21.70
CA ASP A 180 -9.67 6.16 -21.08
C ASP A 180 -8.59 6.39 -20.03
N VAL A 181 -8.86 5.94 -18.80
CA VAL A 181 -7.89 5.94 -17.72
C VAL A 181 -7.33 4.53 -17.64
N GLN A 182 -6.00 4.42 -17.67
CA GLN A 182 -5.30 3.15 -17.66
C GLN A 182 -4.23 3.12 -16.58
N ALA A 183 -3.99 1.92 -16.04
CA ALA A 183 -2.89 1.66 -15.13
C ALA A 183 -2.25 0.31 -15.42
N ILE A 184 -0.96 0.21 -15.13
CA ILE A 184 -0.22 -1.04 -15.23
C ILE A 184 0.03 -1.55 -13.80
N HIS A 185 -0.34 -2.80 -13.55
CA HIS A 185 -0.11 -3.47 -12.26
C HIS A 185 0.58 -4.81 -12.47
N PRO A 186 1.36 -5.30 -11.49
CA PRO A 186 1.86 -6.68 -11.51
C PRO A 186 0.69 -7.68 -11.59
N ALA A 187 0.87 -8.77 -12.34
CA ALA A 187 -0.15 -9.82 -12.45
C ALA A 187 -0.37 -10.55 -11.11
N VAL A 188 0.67 -10.64 -10.28
CA VAL A 188 0.57 -11.08 -8.89
C VAL A 188 1.12 -9.98 -8.01
N ILE A 189 0.30 -9.52 -7.05
CA ILE A 189 0.69 -8.46 -6.10
C ILE A 189 0.83 -9.04 -4.70
N LYS A 190 1.62 -8.36 -3.87
CA LYS A 190 1.69 -8.62 -2.44
C LYS A 190 0.62 -7.78 -1.75
N HIS A 191 -0.25 -8.39 -0.95
CA HIS A 191 -1.20 -7.63 -0.14
C HIS A 191 -0.41 -6.72 0.83
N PRO A 192 -0.69 -5.40 0.89
CA PRO A 192 0.12 -4.45 1.66
C PRO A 192 0.15 -4.75 3.17
N ASP A 193 -0.98 -5.12 3.77
CA ASP A 193 -1.04 -5.42 5.21
C ASP A 193 -0.66 -6.87 5.58
N THR A 194 -1.20 -7.87 4.86
CA THR A 194 -1.01 -9.30 5.22
C THR A 194 0.19 -9.95 4.54
N GLY A 195 0.75 -9.34 3.50
CA GLY A 195 1.89 -9.87 2.74
C GLY A 195 1.59 -11.08 1.87
N VAL A 196 0.35 -11.58 1.82
CA VAL A 196 -0.02 -12.76 1.03
C VAL A 196 -0.05 -12.42 -0.47
N PRO A 197 0.25 -13.39 -1.36
CA PRO A 197 0.12 -13.19 -2.80
C PRO A 197 -1.34 -13.08 -3.23
N LEU A 198 -1.65 -12.16 -4.13
CA LEU A 198 -2.96 -11.98 -4.73
C LEU A 198 -2.83 -12.03 -6.26
N LEU A 199 -3.68 -12.83 -6.92
CA LEU A 199 -3.84 -12.74 -8.37
C LEU A 199 -4.57 -11.43 -8.70
N TYR A 200 -3.87 -10.47 -9.30
CA TYR A 200 -4.40 -9.13 -9.60
C TYR A 200 -4.72 -8.96 -11.09
N LEU A 201 -5.34 -9.99 -11.66
CA LEU A 201 -5.88 -10.01 -13.02
C LEU A 201 -7.37 -10.22 -12.92
N ASN A 202 -8.17 -9.46 -13.68
CA ASN A 202 -9.62 -9.65 -13.67
C ASN A 202 -10.23 -9.58 -15.06
N SER A 203 -11.31 -10.33 -15.24
CA SER A 203 -11.96 -10.53 -16.54
C SER A 203 -12.58 -9.26 -17.13
N ASN A 204 -12.83 -8.24 -16.30
CA ASN A 204 -13.50 -7.02 -16.73
C ASN A 204 -12.53 -5.93 -17.21
N PHE A 205 -11.52 -5.59 -16.40
CA PHE A 205 -10.64 -4.44 -16.65
C PHE A 205 -9.28 -4.81 -17.23
N THR A 206 -8.78 -6.04 -17.04
CA THR A 206 -7.47 -6.43 -17.57
C THR A 206 -7.53 -6.53 -19.10
N VAL A 207 -6.76 -5.69 -19.79
CA VAL A 207 -6.69 -5.60 -21.26
C VAL A 207 -5.74 -6.63 -21.84
N SER A 208 -4.47 -6.55 -21.43
CA SER A 208 -3.36 -7.31 -21.99
C SER A 208 -2.22 -7.46 -20.97
N LEU A 209 -1.34 -8.41 -21.23
CA LEU A 209 -0.10 -8.63 -20.50
C LEU A 209 1.03 -7.85 -21.18
N VAL A 210 1.76 -7.06 -20.39
CA VAL A 210 2.81 -6.17 -20.86
C VAL A 210 3.95 -6.98 -21.46
N GLY A 211 4.41 -6.56 -22.65
CA GLY A 211 5.53 -7.20 -23.35
C GLY A 211 5.17 -8.45 -24.15
N MET A 212 3.89 -8.78 -24.28
CA MET A 212 3.38 -9.91 -25.07
C MET A 212 2.59 -9.41 -26.29
N SER A 213 2.51 -10.23 -27.34
CA SER A 213 1.54 -10.00 -28.41
C SER A 213 0.10 -10.21 -27.90
N GLU A 214 -0.90 -9.67 -28.60
CA GLU A 214 -2.31 -9.82 -28.25
C GLU A 214 -2.73 -11.30 -28.14
N GLN A 215 -2.26 -12.12 -29.09
CA GLN A 215 -2.56 -13.55 -29.10
C GLN A 215 -1.98 -14.26 -27.88
N GLU A 216 -0.67 -14.09 -27.63
CA GLU A 216 0.02 -14.72 -26.49
C GLU A 216 -0.61 -14.27 -25.16
N SER A 217 -0.89 -12.97 -25.03
CA SER A 217 -1.55 -12.40 -23.86
C SER A 217 -2.93 -13.04 -23.63
N THR A 218 -3.72 -13.19 -24.69
CA THR A 218 -5.08 -13.75 -24.59
C THR A 218 -5.05 -15.23 -24.21
N GLU A 219 -4.16 -16.01 -24.85
CA GLU A 219 -3.99 -17.43 -24.55
C GLU A 219 -3.55 -17.65 -23.10
N LEU A 220 -2.60 -16.85 -22.60
CA LEU A 220 -2.16 -16.95 -21.21
C LEU A 220 -3.24 -16.50 -20.21
N LEU A 221 -3.93 -15.39 -20.47
CA LEU A 221 -5.03 -14.94 -19.61
C LEU A 221 -6.13 -16.00 -19.49
N ASN A 222 -6.50 -16.64 -20.60
CA ASN A 222 -7.49 -17.72 -20.60
C ASN A 222 -7.04 -18.90 -19.73
N ARG A 223 -5.80 -19.39 -19.90
CA ARG A 223 -5.24 -20.46 -19.05
C ARG A 223 -5.27 -20.10 -17.56
N VAL A 224 -4.88 -18.87 -17.22
CA VAL A 224 -4.89 -18.38 -15.84
C VAL A 224 -6.31 -18.38 -15.28
N PHE A 225 -7.28 -17.82 -15.99
CA PHE A 225 -8.65 -17.76 -15.50
C PHE A 225 -9.32 -19.14 -15.42
N ASP A 226 -9.00 -20.05 -16.35
CA ASP A 226 -9.50 -21.43 -16.32
C ASP A 226 -9.01 -22.21 -15.09
N GLU A 227 -7.75 -22.01 -14.66
CA GLU A 227 -7.21 -22.65 -13.45
C GLU A 227 -7.62 -21.94 -12.15
N ALA A 228 -7.60 -20.61 -12.15
CA ALA A 228 -7.85 -19.78 -10.97
C ALA A 228 -9.32 -19.83 -10.52
N ASN A 229 -10.26 -19.83 -11.46
CA ASN A 229 -11.68 -19.74 -11.16
C ASN A 229 -12.26 -21.10 -10.75
N ARG A 230 -12.72 -21.18 -9.49
CA ARG A 230 -13.34 -22.38 -8.92
C ARG A 230 -14.73 -22.04 -8.38
N PRO A 231 -15.83 -22.50 -9.04
CA PRO A 231 -17.19 -22.15 -8.64
C PRO A 231 -17.55 -22.53 -7.19
N ASP A 232 -16.99 -23.61 -6.67
CA ASP A 232 -17.14 -24.07 -5.28
C ASP A 232 -16.44 -23.18 -4.25
N GLN A 233 -15.58 -22.25 -4.71
CA GLN A 233 -14.85 -21.30 -3.88
C GLN A 233 -15.40 -19.87 -3.98
N VAL A 234 -16.56 -19.69 -4.61
CA VAL A 234 -17.25 -18.39 -4.69
C VAL A 234 -18.13 -18.21 -3.46
N LEU A 235 -17.96 -17.09 -2.75
CA LEU A 235 -18.90 -16.64 -1.72
C LEU A 235 -20.00 -15.82 -2.39
N CYS A 236 -21.27 -16.18 -2.22
CA CYS A 236 -22.39 -15.33 -2.66
C CYS A 236 -23.22 -14.88 -1.46
N HIS A 237 -23.37 -13.56 -1.30
CA HIS A 237 -24.23 -12.96 -0.31
C HIS A 237 -25.63 -12.70 -0.91
N SER A 238 -26.64 -13.30 -0.29
CA SER A 238 -28.04 -12.97 -0.52
C SER A 238 -28.45 -11.85 0.41
N TRP A 239 -28.77 -10.71 -0.19
CA TRP A 239 -29.02 -9.47 0.54
C TRP A 239 -30.30 -9.52 1.35
N THR A 240 -30.21 -9.06 2.61
CA THR A 240 -31.35 -8.57 3.38
C THR A 240 -31.29 -7.05 3.47
N LYS A 241 -32.44 -6.38 3.47
CA LYS A 241 -32.49 -4.91 3.54
C LYS A 241 -31.81 -4.44 4.83
N GLY A 242 -30.84 -3.53 4.69
CA GLY A 242 -30.03 -3.01 5.78
C GLY A 242 -28.74 -3.79 6.07
N ASP A 243 -28.50 -4.92 5.39
CA ASP A 243 -27.20 -5.58 5.46
C ASP A 243 -26.12 -4.64 4.93
N VAL A 244 -24.97 -4.66 5.61
CA VAL A 244 -23.75 -3.94 5.22
C VAL A 244 -22.68 -4.97 4.87
N VAL A 245 -22.11 -4.86 3.68
CA VAL A 245 -21.00 -5.69 3.21
C VAL A 245 -19.79 -4.81 2.98
N ILE A 246 -18.65 -5.22 3.53
CA ILE A 246 -17.36 -4.58 3.34
C ILE A 246 -16.47 -5.56 2.59
N SER A 247 -15.86 -5.12 1.51
CA SER A 247 -14.93 -5.93 0.71
C SER A 247 -13.56 -5.28 0.63
N ASP A 248 -12.51 -6.07 0.87
CA ASP A 248 -11.13 -5.73 0.57
C ASP A 248 -10.95 -5.72 -0.95
N ASN A 249 -10.85 -4.54 -1.54
CA ASN A 249 -10.87 -4.41 -2.98
C ASN A 249 -9.60 -4.96 -3.68
N LEU A 250 -8.51 -5.16 -2.94
CA LEU A 250 -7.34 -5.88 -3.44
C LEU A 250 -7.50 -7.40 -3.25
N GLY A 251 -7.95 -7.80 -2.06
CA GLY A 251 -8.01 -9.20 -1.64
C GLY A 251 -9.13 -10.01 -2.30
N VAL A 252 -10.16 -9.37 -2.88
CA VAL A 252 -11.25 -10.06 -3.56
C VAL A 252 -11.60 -9.45 -4.92
N GLN A 253 -12.12 -10.29 -5.79
CA GLN A 253 -12.91 -9.87 -6.95
C GLN A 253 -14.39 -10.05 -6.63
N HIS A 254 -15.26 -9.23 -7.22
CA HIS A 254 -16.69 -9.34 -7.02
C HIS A 254 -17.48 -9.17 -8.32
N LEU A 255 -18.73 -9.64 -8.30
CA LEU A 255 -19.73 -9.36 -9.32
C LEU A 255 -21.10 -9.21 -8.65
N ALA A 256 -21.95 -8.36 -9.23
CA ALA A 256 -23.38 -8.39 -8.98
C ALA A 256 -24.02 -9.44 -9.90
N ARG A 257 -25.04 -10.18 -9.46
CA ARG A 257 -25.74 -11.12 -10.35
C ARG A 257 -26.83 -10.40 -11.14
N ALA A 258 -26.93 -10.77 -12.41
CA ALA A 258 -27.89 -10.27 -13.40
C ALA A 258 -29.29 -10.89 -13.30
N ASP A 259 -29.72 -11.26 -12.10
CA ASP A 259 -30.93 -12.07 -11.88
C ASP A 259 -32.01 -11.35 -11.04
N ASN A 260 -31.84 -10.06 -10.76
CA ASN A 260 -32.81 -9.28 -9.99
C ASN A 260 -34.13 -9.07 -10.74
N GLN A 261 -35.26 -9.19 -10.04
CA GLN A 261 -36.59 -8.91 -10.58
C GLN A 261 -37.11 -7.57 -10.07
N GLY A 262 -36.74 -6.48 -10.74
CA GLY A 262 -37.13 -5.11 -10.39
C GLY A 262 -35.98 -4.29 -9.80
N LEU A 263 -36.33 -3.18 -9.13
CA LEU A 263 -35.37 -2.20 -8.64
C LEU A 263 -34.47 -2.78 -7.54
N HIS A 264 -33.17 -2.73 -7.78
CA HIS A 264 -32.14 -3.01 -6.82
C HIS A 264 -31.30 -1.73 -6.62
N ARG A 265 -31.40 -1.12 -5.44
CA ARG A 265 -30.67 0.10 -5.06
C ARG A 265 -29.77 -0.16 -3.86
N MET A 266 -28.50 0.15 -4.03
CA MET A 266 -27.47 0.06 -3.01
C MET A 266 -26.90 1.45 -2.71
N HIS A 267 -26.51 1.67 -1.45
CA HIS A 267 -25.60 2.76 -1.12
C HIS A 267 -24.18 2.21 -1.05
N ARG A 268 -23.23 2.89 -1.69
CA ARG A 268 -21.81 2.53 -1.66
C ARG A 268 -20.98 3.69 -1.12
N VAL A 269 -20.04 3.39 -0.23
CA VAL A 269 -18.97 4.29 0.19
C VAL A 269 -17.66 3.60 -0.14
N VAL A 270 -16.74 4.33 -0.77
CA VAL A 270 -15.42 3.80 -1.16
C VAL A 270 -14.35 4.42 -0.27
N ALA A 271 -13.47 3.58 0.25
CA ALA A 271 -12.26 4.00 0.94
C ALA A 271 -11.06 3.93 -0.01
N HIS A 272 -10.28 5.00 -0.02
CA HIS A 272 -9.10 5.20 -0.84
C HIS A 272 -7.88 5.47 0.02
N ASP A 273 -6.73 4.97 -0.41
CA ASP A 273 -5.44 5.37 0.12
C ASP A 273 -4.65 6.03 -1.03
N PRO A 274 -4.43 7.35 -1.00
CA PRO A 274 -3.72 8.07 -2.07
C PRO A 274 -2.25 7.62 -2.21
N TYR A 275 -1.71 6.95 -1.19
CA TYR A 275 -0.35 6.43 -1.18
C TYR A 275 -0.32 4.93 -1.51
N LEU A 276 -1.45 4.28 -1.71
CA LEU A 276 -1.49 2.86 -2.10
C LEU A 276 -0.92 2.69 -3.51
N ARG A 277 -0.03 1.72 -3.64
CA ARG A 277 0.65 1.29 -4.87
C ARG A 277 0.70 -0.23 -4.80
N THR A 278 0.42 -0.90 -5.90
CA THR A 278 0.51 -2.36 -5.94
C THR A 278 1.97 -2.78 -6.03
N GLU A 279 2.40 -3.61 -5.09
CA GLU A 279 3.76 -4.16 -5.07
C GLU A 279 3.77 -5.55 -5.70
N ARG A 280 4.75 -5.83 -6.56
CA ARG A 280 4.88 -7.13 -7.24
C ARG A 280 5.14 -8.23 -6.21
N TYR A 281 4.40 -9.32 -6.32
CA TYR A 281 4.74 -10.57 -5.64
C TYR A 281 5.70 -11.40 -6.49
N VAL A 282 6.77 -11.88 -5.87
CA VAL A 282 7.92 -12.52 -6.56
C VAL A 282 8.12 -13.97 -6.14
N GLY A 283 7.05 -14.64 -5.71
CA GLY A 283 7.07 -16.04 -5.28
C GLY A 283 7.14 -16.23 -3.76
N GLU A 284 6.79 -17.45 -3.31
CA GLU A 284 7.17 -17.90 -1.97
C GLU A 284 8.69 -18.16 -2.03
N THR A 285 9.48 -17.12 -1.77
CA THR A 285 10.95 -17.19 -1.77
C THR A 285 11.55 -17.85 -3.02
N GLY A 286 11.47 -17.16 -4.17
CA GLY A 286 12.47 -17.34 -5.22
C GLY A 286 13.87 -17.03 -4.67
N ASP A 287 14.87 -17.80 -5.08
CA ASP A 287 16.16 -18.05 -4.39
C ASP A 287 16.71 -16.84 -3.60
N VAL A 288 16.49 -16.86 -2.28
CA VAL A 288 17.06 -15.89 -1.34
C VAL A 288 18.57 -15.74 -1.54
N LYS A 289 19.26 -16.80 -1.99
CA LYS A 289 20.70 -16.74 -2.29
C LYS A 289 21.00 -15.90 -3.52
N GLU A 290 20.15 -15.93 -4.54
CA GLU A 290 20.31 -15.07 -5.72
C GLU A 290 20.05 -13.61 -5.35
N ALA A 291 19.01 -13.32 -4.57
CA ALA A 291 18.75 -11.97 -4.07
C ALA A 291 19.90 -11.43 -3.21
N ILE A 292 20.41 -12.23 -2.27
CA ILE A 292 21.60 -11.89 -1.48
C ILE A 292 22.81 -11.71 -2.38
N SER A 293 23.02 -12.60 -3.36
CA SER A 293 24.12 -12.49 -4.32
C SER A 293 24.04 -11.21 -5.16
N ASN A 294 22.85 -10.80 -5.60
CA ASN A 294 22.64 -9.55 -6.34
C ASN A 294 22.92 -8.34 -5.45
N ILE A 295 22.36 -8.32 -4.23
CA ILE A 295 22.64 -7.27 -3.25
C ILE A 295 24.15 -7.18 -3.01
N GLU A 296 24.82 -8.29 -2.72
CA GLU A 296 26.27 -8.30 -2.51
C GLU A 296 27.06 -7.91 -3.76
N HIS A 297 26.63 -8.33 -4.94
CA HIS A 297 27.29 -8.01 -6.21
C HIS A 297 27.26 -6.50 -6.46
N TYR A 298 26.08 -5.88 -6.36
CA TYR A 298 25.92 -4.45 -6.61
C TYR A 298 26.51 -3.58 -5.49
N LEU A 299 26.54 -4.04 -4.23
CA LEU A 299 27.20 -3.34 -3.12
C LEU A 299 28.74 -3.31 -3.24
N LYS A 300 29.35 -4.24 -3.99
CA LYS A 300 30.81 -4.40 -4.15
C LYS A 300 31.39 -3.72 -5.41
N GLN A 301 30.55 -3.15 -6.27
CA GLN A 301 31.01 -2.49 -7.50
C GLN A 301 31.60 -1.10 -7.15
N ASP A 302 32.81 -0.80 -7.60
CA ASP A 302 33.51 0.48 -7.34
C ASP A 302 32.83 1.70 -8.02
N ASP A 303 31.94 1.46 -8.99
CA ASP A 303 31.17 2.48 -9.71
C ASP A 303 29.67 2.36 -9.37
N ASN A 304 29.30 2.89 -8.20
CA ASN A 304 27.95 2.80 -7.64
C ASN A 304 26.86 3.35 -8.58
N GLN A 305 27.16 4.29 -9.46
CA GLN A 305 26.15 4.88 -10.33
C GLN A 305 25.68 3.89 -11.41
N ALA A 306 26.63 3.19 -12.04
CA ALA A 306 26.34 2.21 -13.10
C ALA A 306 25.70 0.92 -12.55
N GLY A 307 26.12 0.47 -11.35
CA GLY A 307 25.53 -0.71 -10.71
C GLY A 307 24.06 -0.48 -10.31
N TYR A 308 23.75 0.68 -9.75
CA TYR A 308 22.38 1.02 -9.37
C TYR A 308 21.48 1.35 -10.57
N GLN A 309 22.03 1.86 -11.68
CA GLN A 309 21.32 2.00 -12.95
C GLN A 309 20.72 0.68 -13.43
N GLU A 310 21.51 -0.39 -13.40
CA GLU A 310 21.05 -1.73 -13.80
C GLU A 310 20.15 -2.35 -12.73
N TRP A 311 20.48 -2.15 -11.46
CA TRP A 311 19.75 -2.77 -10.35
C TRP A 311 18.42 -2.07 -10.00
N ALA A 312 18.21 -0.80 -10.36
CA ALA A 312 17.02 -0.01 -9.97
C ALA A 312 15.69 -0.73 -10.27
N PHE A 313 15.60 -1.41 -11.42
CA PHE A 313 14.41 -2.14 -11.83
C PHE A 313 14.13 -3.41 -10.99
N ARG A 314 15.14 -3.95 -10.31
CA ARG A 314 15.09 -5.17 -9.49
C ARG A 314 15.34 -4.91 -8.00
N TYR A 315 15.77 -3.71 -7.63
CA TYR A 315 16.18 -3.34 -6.29
C TYR A 315 15.13 -3.73 -5.25
N GLU A 316 13.89 -3.24 -5.43
CA GLU A 316 12.80 -3.54 -4.50
C GLU A 316 12.52 -5.03 -4.41
N GLN A 317 12.61 -5.74 -5.53
CA GLN A 317 12.43 -7.19 -5.59
C GLN A 317 13.50 -7.91 -4.75
N ASP A 318 14.78 -7.57 -4.92
CA ASP A 318 15.87 -8.24 -4.20
C ASP A 318 15.90 -7.90 -2.70
N VAL A 319 15.69 -6.63 -2.33
CA VAL A 319 15.65 -6.26 -0.90
C VAL A 319 14.38 -6.79 -0.21
N ASN A 320 13.23 -6.83 -0.89
CA ASN A 320 12.03 -7.46 -0.33
C ASN A 320 12.20 -8.98 -0.17
N ARG A 321 12.87 -9.66 -1.12
CA ARG A 321 13.22 -11.09 -1.02
C ARG A 321 14.11 -11.40 0.18
N ALA A 322 15.03 -10.50 0.51
CA ALA A 322 15.92 -10.66 1.65
C ALA A 322 15.25 -10.37 3.02
N GLY A 323 13.99 -9.92 3.03
CA GLY A 323 13.30 -9.52 4.26
C GLY A 323 13.90 -8.23 4.84
N TYR A 324 14.19 -7.25 3.98
CA TYR A 324 14.74 -5.96 4.36
C TYR A 324 13.74 -5.11 5.16
N LYS A 325 13.87 -5.17 6.49
CA LYS A 325 12.99 -4.50 7.47
C LYS A 325 13.49 -3.12 7.92
N ILE A 326 14.72 -2.76 7.58
CA ILE A 326 15.37 -1.52 8.03
C ILE A 326 14.50 -0.28 7.74
N PRO A 327 13.91 -0.10 6.54
CA PRO A 327 13.05 1.06 6.25
C PRO A 327 11.85 1.18 7.20
N ALA A 328 11.15 0.08 7.47
CA ALA A 328 9.98 0.10 8.35
C ALA A 328 10.38 0.51 9.78
N ILE A 329 11.44 -0.11 10.31
CA ILE A 329 11.93 0.17 11.67
C ILE A 329 12.43 1.63 11.77
N ALA A 330 13.21 2.10 10.80
CA ALA A 330 13.77 3.45 10.82
C ALA A 330 12.69 4.54 10.70
N THR A 331 11.68 4.33 9.85
CA THR A 331 10.58 5.29 9.67
C THR A 331 9.64 5.33 10.88
N ASP A 332 9.38 4.18 11.51
CA ASP A 332 8.65 4.10 12.79
C ASP A 332 9.38 4.84 13.92
N ILE A 333 10.69 4.61 14.05
CA ILE A 333 11.53 5.31 15.03
C ILE A 333 11.53 6.82 14.74
N LEU A 334 11.75 7.25 13.50
CA LEU A 334 11.72 8.66 13.14
C LEU A 334 10.39 9.29 13.56
N ALA A 335 9.25 8.73 13.15
CA ALA A 335 7.94 9.27 13.48
C ALA A 335 7.70 9.36 14.99
N GLN A 336 8.12 8.34 15.76
CA GLN A 336 8.00 8.32 17.20
C GLN A 336 8.75 9.48 17.88
N TYR A 337 9.99 9.76 17.48
CA TYR A 337 10.82 10.80 18.10
C TYR A 337 10.53 12.20 17.55
N LEU A 338 10.18 12.30 16.27
CA LEU A 338 9.79 13.56 15.63
C LEU A 338 8.58 14.17 16.35
N GLY A 339 7.58 13.36 16.69
CA GLY A 339 6.40 13.81 17.44
C GLY A 339 6.68 14.21 18.90
N GLN A 340 7.82 13.82 19.46
CA GLN A 340 8.23 14.20 20.83
C GLN A 340 9.05 15.48 20.85
N LEU A 341 9.90 15.68 19.84
CA LEU A 341 10.96 16.71 19.85
C LEU A 341 10.66 17.88 18.92
N VAL A 342 9.92 17.67 17.83
CA VAL A 342 9.64 18.70 16.83
C VAL A 342 8.18 19.15 16.93
N GLN A 343 7.96 20.43 17.28
CA GLN A 343 6.63 21.00 17.49
C GLN A 343 6.03 21.62 16.22
N THR A 344 6.08 20.91 15.09
CA THR A 344 5.51 21.37 13.82
C THR A 344 4.50 20.38 13.27
N ASP A 345 3.38 20.89 12.74
CA ASP A 345 2.33 20.06 12.13
C ASP A 345 2.73 19.49 10.76
N LYS A 346 3.81 20.00 10.14
CA LYS A 346 4.32 19.58 8.82
C LYS A 346 5.85 19.61 8.75
N PRO A 347 6.53 18.67 9.43
CA PRO A 347 7.99 18.66 9.46
C PRO A 347 8.56 18.40 8.06
N LEU A 348 9.55 19.18 7.65
CA LEU A 348 10.26 19.00 6.38
C LEU A 348 11.38 17.97 6.57
N ILE A 349 11.30 16.87 5.83
CA ILE A 349 12.20 15.72 5.98
C ILE A 349 13.02 15.54 4.70
N LEU A 350 14.34 15.41 4.84
CA LEU A 350 15.23 14.99 3.76
C LEU A 350 15.46 13.47 3.83
N ASP A 351 15.10 12.74 2.79
CA ASP A 351 15.39 11.32 2.62
C ASP A 351 16.65 11.16 1.75
N VAL A 352 17.77 10.84 2.39
CA VAL A 352 19.08 10.63 1.77
C VAL A 352 19.26 9.15 1.41
N ALA A 353 19.81 8.90 0.22
CA ALA A 353 19.77 7.58 -0.43
C ALA A 353 18.30 7.11 -0.58
N ALA A 354 17.46 8.02 -1.08
CA ALA A 354 16.02 7.80 -1.19
C ALA A 354 15.66 6.57 -2.04
N GLY A 355 16.53 6.17 -2.97
CA GLY A 355 16.30 5.04 -3.86
C GLY A 355 15.00 5.22 -4.66
N THR A 356 14.20 4.17 -4.69
CA THR A 356 12.87 4.15 -5.34
C THR A 356 11.75 4.79 -4.50
N GLY A 357 12.08 5.37 -3.35
CA GLY A 357 11.15 6.10 -2.48
C GLY A 357 10.45 5.27 -1.41
N LYS A 358 11.04 4.13 -1.00
CA LYS A 358 10.43 3.22 -0.03
C LYS A 358 10.23 3.86 1.35
N ASN A 359 11.15 4.69 1.82
CA ASN A 359 11.02 5.36 3.12
C ASN A 359 9.87 6.37 3.11
N ALA A 360 9.77 7.21 2.07
CA ALA A 360 8.66 8.15 1.91
C ALA A 360 7.30 7.44 1.92
N LEU A 361 7.19 6.31 1.21
CA LEU A 361 5.96 5.53 1.18
C LEU A 361 5.53 5.06 2.58
N LEU A 362 6.46 4.59 3.39
CA LEU A 362 6.22 4.14 4.77
C LEU A 362 5.86 5.31 5.69
N LEU A 363 6.59 6.43 5.60
CA LEU A 363 6.31 7.65 6.36
C LEU A 363 4.93 8.22 6.04
N MET A 364 4.55 8.24 4.77
CA MET A 364 3.24 8.73 4.31
C MET A 364 2.11 7.80 4.76
N ARG A 365 2.23 6.49 4.52
CA ARG A 365 1.17 5.51 4.81
C ARG A 365 0.96 5.28 6.31
N ASN A 366 2.06 5.10 7.05
CA ASN A 366 1.97 4.66 8.43
C ASN A 366 1.87 5.83 9.41
N HIS A 367 2.44 6.99 9.05
CA HIS A 367 2.63 8.11 9.97
C HIS A 367 2.05 9.44 9.46
N GLY A 368 1.52 9.49 8.23
CA GLY A 368 0.95 10.71 7.65
C GLY A 368 1.97 11.82 7.39
N LEU A 369 3.27 11.49 7.36
CA LEU A 369 4.34 12.45 7.11
C LEU A 369 4.56 12.58 5.60
N THR A 370 4.22 13.74 5.05
CA THR A 370 4.13 13.93 3.58
C THR A 370 5.05 15.03 3.02
N ASN A 371 5.71 15.80 3.88
CA ASN A 371 6.54 16.94 3.47
C ASN A 371 8.00 16.49 3.34
N LEU A 372 8.28 15.82 2.21
CA LEU A 372 9.52 15.08 1.97
C LEU A 372 10.26 15.60 0.72
N GLU A 373 11.58 15.71 0.84
CA GLU A 373 12.51 15.87 -0.28
C GLU A 373 13.40 14.63 -0.40
N ALA A 374 13.69 14.20 -1.63
CA ALA A 374 14.56 13.06 -1.90
C ALA A 374 15.95 13.53 -2.32
N MET A 375 16.99 12.84 -1.86
CA MET A 375 18.35 12.96 -2.37
C MET A 375 18.93 11.58 -2.67
N ASP A 376 19.47 11.42 -3.88
CA ASP A 376 20.17 10.21 -4.30
C ASP A 376 21.18 10.56 -5.40
N VAL A 377 22.29 9.82 -5.47
CA VAL A 377 23.30 10.00 -6.53
C VAL A 377 22.82 9.38 -7.85
N SER A 378 21.92 8.38 -7.80
CA SER A 378 21.35 7.74 -8.98
C SER A 378 20.13 8.50 -9.51
N THR A 379 20.24 8.97 -10.74
CA THR A 379 19.14 9.64 -11.44
C THR A 379 17.99 8.68 -11.73
N GLU A 380 18.29 7.40 -11.95
CA GLU A 380 17.33 6.34 -12.29
C GLU A 380 16.52 5.91 -11.07
N MET A 381 17.15 5.85 -9.89
CA MET A 381 16.43 5.66 -8.63
C MET A 381 15.43 6.79 -8.39
N LEU A 382 15.88 8.05 -8.52
CA LEU A 382 14.99 9.20 -8.39
C LEU A 382 13.94 9.25 -9.49
N PHE A 383 14.20 8.72 -10.67
CA PHE A 383 13.20 8.60 -11.72
C PHE A 383 12.05 7.69 -11.28
N GLU A 384 12.34 6.52 -10.69
CA GLU A 384 11.31 5.64 -10.13
C GLU A 384 10.58 6.28 -8.94
N ALA A 385 11.29 7.01 -8.07
CA ALA A 385 10.65 7.79 -7.00
C ALA A 385 9.75 8.92 -7.52
N ARG A 386 10.13 9.57 -8.64
CA ARG A 386 9.33 10.61 -9.32
C ARG A 386 8.06 10.05 -9.94
N ARG A 387 8.13 8.87 -10.56
CA ARG A 387 6.95 8.19 -11.13
C ARG A 387 5.87 7.89 -10.10
N ARG A 388 6.25 7.85 -8.82
CA ARG A 388 5.34 7.58 -7.70
C ARG A 388 4.81 8.85 -7.03
N GLU A 389 5.33 10.03 -7.40
CA GLU A 389 4.94 11.35 -6.87
C GLU A 389 5.05 11.44 -5.33
N LEU A 390 6.12 10.88 -4.77
CA LEU A 390 6.30 10.75 -3.31
C LEU A 390 6.96 11.97 -2.64
N TYR A 391 7.72 12.76 -3.40
CA TYR A 391 8.50 13.88 -2.90
C TYR A 391 8.13 15.14 -3.66
N HIS A 392 8.19 16.29 -3.01
CA HIS A 392 7.93 17.56 -3.69
C HIS A 392 9.20 18.19 -4.29
N LYS A 393 10.38 17.69 -3.94
CA LYS A 393 11.68 18.08 -4.52
C LYS A 393 12.65 16.90 -4.53
N TYR A 394 13.55 16.89 -5.52
CA TYR A 394 14.49 15.81 -5.79
C TYR A 394 15.88 16.41 -6.08
N HIS A 395 16.88 15.98 -5.32
CA HIS A 395 18.29 16.41 -5.42
C HIS A 395 19.12 15.25 -5.97
N VAL A 396 19.79 15.46 -7.10
CA VAL A 396 20.75 14.47 -7.65
C VAL A 396 22.14 14.90 -7.17
N GLU A 397 22.55 14.41 -6.01
CA GLU A 397 23.76 14.89 -5.32
C GLU A 397 24.55 13.71 -4.72
N ASP A 398 25.87 13.85 -4.65
CA ASP A 398 26.75 12.91 -3.97
C ASP A 398 26.91 13.31 -2.50
N ALA A 399 26.40 12.49 -1.58
CA ALA A 399 26.48 12.72 -0.14
C ALA A 399 27.92 12.69 0.42
N ASN A 400 28.90 12.27 -0.38
CA ASN A 400 30.33 12.36 -0.02
C ASN A 400 30.93 13.75 -0.31
N GLN A 401 30.16 14.67 -0.90
CA GLN A 401 30.55 16.05 -1.14
C GLN A 401 29.76 17.00 -0.22
N PRO A 402 30.23 18.24 0.00
CA PRO A 402 29.42 19.27 0.62
C PRO A 402 28.10 19.45 -0.12
N LEU A 403 26.99 19.32 0.60
CA LEU A 403 25.65 19.35 0.02
C LEU A 403 25.30 20.79 -0.40
N PRO A 404 24.74 21.01 -1.60
CA PRO A 404 24.28 22.33 -2.06
C PRO A 404 22.94 22.73 -1.42
N ILE A 405 22.85 22.52 -0.11
CA ILE A 405 21.70 22.70 0.75
C ILE A 405 22.10 23.69 1.85
N PRO A 406 21.33 24.75 2.09
CA PRO A 406 21.53 25.66 3.23
C PRO A 406 21.60 24.96 4.58
N ASP A 407 22.34 25.56 5.51
CA ASP A 407 22.36 25.14 6.92
C ASP A 407 20.94 25.18 7.51
N ARG A 408 20.65 24.25 8.43
CA ARG A 408 19.44 24.27 9.26
C ARG A 408 18.14 24.34 8.47
N GLN A 409 18.05 23.62 7.35
CA GLN A 409 16.85 23.62 6.50
C GLN A 409 15.80 22.60 6.96
N TYR A 410 16.21 21.39 7.37
CA TYR A 410 15.30 20.27 7.60
C TYR A 410 14.99 20.04 9.07
N ASP A 411 13.74 19.67 9.37
CA ASP A 411 13.35 19.23 10.72
C ASP A 411 13.90 17.83 11.02
N ALA A 412 14.07 17.00 9.99
CA ALA A 412 14.79 15.75 10.09
C ALA A 412 15.50 15.35 8.80
N VAL A 413 16.58 14.59 8.94
CA VAL A 413 17.29 13.90 7.86
C VAL A 413 17.23 12.39 8.14
N LEU A 414 16.85 11.61 7.15
CA LEU A 414 16.78 10.15 7.20
C LEU A 414 17.77 9.59 6.18
N CYS A 415 18.66 8.69 6.59
CA CYS A 415 19.56 7.97 5.69
C CYS A 415 19.48 6.47 5.99
N VAL A 416 18.76 5.73 5.14
CA VAL A 416 18.48 4.30 5.33
C VAL A 416 19.03 3.48 4.18
N GLY A 417 19.93 2.55 4.48
CA GLY A 417 20.52 1.62 3.51
C GLY A 417 21.60 2.20 2.61
N GLY A 418 21.95 3.48 2.73
CA GLY A 418 23.00 4.14 1.93
C GLY A 418 24.37 4.25 2.62
N LEU A 419 24.46 4.05 3.93
CA LEU A 419 25.72 4.13 4.67
C LEU A 419 26.55 2.85 4.46
N SER A 420 27.63 2.98 3.71
CA SER A 420 28.66 1.95 3.53
C SER A 420 29.94 2.59 2.99
N GLY A 421 31.08 1.95 3.23
CA GLY A 421 32.36 2.45 2.72
C GLY A 421 32.43 2.56 1.19
N SER A 422 31.58 1.81 0.47
CA SER A 422 31.44 1.95 -0.98
C SER A 422 30.50 3.10 -1.38
N GLN A 423 29.44 3.41 -0.63
CA GLN A 423 28.38 4.36 -1.04
C GLN A 423 28.48 5.74 -0.40
N ILE A 424 27.99 5.88 0.83
CA ILE A 424 28.03 7.13 1.59
C ILE A 424 28.95 6.90 2.78
N ARG A 425 30.15 7.49 2.71
CA ARG A 425 31.18 7.38 3.75
C ARG A 425 30.80 8.14 5.01
N ALA A 426 31.34 7.73 6.15
CA ALA A 426 31.09 8.39 7.43
C ALA A 426 31.43 9.90 7.41
N GLN A 427 32.57 10.25 6.80
CA GLN A 427 32.99 11.63 6.56
C GLN A 427 33.06 11.93 5.06
N PRO A 428 32.60 13.11 4.60
CA PRO A 428 32.01 14.20 5.39
C PRO A 428 30.49 14.04 5.65
N ALA A 429 29.87 12.95 5.20
CA ALA A 429 28.42 12.88 5.06
C ALA A 429 27.63 13.08 6.37
N LEU A 430 28.04 12.44 7.46
CA LEU A 430 27.29 12.52 8.72
C LEU A 430 27.28 13.95 9.29
N GLU A 431 28.41 14.67 9.18
CA GLU A 431 28.49 16.07 9.59
C GLU A 431 27.62 16.97 8.69
N GLU A 432 27.62 16.73 7.38
CA GLU A 432 26.73 17.43 6.44
C GLU A 432 25.24 17.18 6.75
N PHE A 433 24.87 15.96 7.14
CA PHE A 433 23.50 15.64 7.55
C PHE A 433 23.10 16.42 8.81
N ILE A 434 23.99 16.56 9.79
CA ILE A 434 23.75 17.43 10.95
C ILE A 434 23.65 18.90 10.51
N ARG A 435 24.57 19.40 9.68
CA ARG A 435 24.61 20.80 9.23
C ARG A 435 23.30 21.27 8.58
N VAL A 436 22.72 20.43 7.72
CA VAL A 436 21.45 20.78 7.02
C VAL A 436 20.22 20.58 7.91
N THR A 437 20.37 19.98 9.10
CA THR A 437 19.30 19.77 10.07
C THR A 437 19.20 20.99 10.99
N LYS A 438 17.97 21.42 11.30
CA LYS A 438 17.71 22.50 12.26
C LYS A 438 18.24 22.14 13.63
N ASP A 439 18.60 23.14 14.44
CA ASP A 439 18.93 22.94 15.85
C ASP A 439 17.75 22.25 16.56
N GLY A 440 18.03 21.17 17.31
CA GLY A 440 17.03 20.29 17.92
C GLY A 440 16.30 19.35 16.96
N GLY A 441 16.59 19.42 15.65
CA GLY A 441 16.10 18.48 14.64
C GLY A 441 16.82 17.13 14.71
N LEU A 442 16.29 16.16 13.96
CA LEU A 442 16.71 14.75 14.07
C LEU A 442 17.46 14.25 12.85
N VAL A 443 18.51 13.46 13.07
CA VAL A 443 19.19 12.69 12.02
C VAL A 443 19.10 11.21 12.35
N VAL A 444 18.41 10.45 11.49
CA VAL A 444 18.18 9.01 11.65
C VAL A 444 19.03 8.25 10.66
N LEU A 445 19.96 7.44 11.18
CA LEU A 445 20.98 6.75 10.41
C LEU A 445 20.84 5.24 10.61
N SER A 446 20.66 4.47 9.53
CA SER A 446 20.79 3.02 9.59
C SER A 446 22.17 2.58 9.10
N MET A 447 22.85 1.72 9.85
CA MET A 447 24.18 1.20 9.51
C MET A 447 24.36 -0.24 9.99
N ARG A 448 25.34 -0.95 9.44
CA ARG A 448 25.74 -2.27 9.95
C ARG A 448 26.57 -2.10 11.23
N GLU A 449 26.38 -2.99 12.21
CA GLU A 449 27.14 -2.91 13.47
C GLU A 449 28.64 -3.18 13.28
N ALA A 450 29.00 -3.99 12.28
CA ALA A 450 30.39 -4.32 11.99
C ALA A 450 31.21 -3.14 11.41
N GLU A 451 30.55 -2.10 10.91
CA GLU A 451 31.20 -0.95 10.27
C GLU A 451 31.58 0.12 11.31
N SER A 452 32.71 -0.14 11.98
CA SER A 452 33.19 0.69 13.10
C SER A 452 33.44 2.16 12.75
N GLU A 453 33.67 2.50 11.49
CA GLU A 453 33.90 3.88 11.04
C GLU A 453 32.73 4.82 11.35
N TYR A 454 31.48 4.38 11.17
CA TYR A 454 30.30 5.20 11.45
C TYR A 454 30.09 5.39 12.95
N THR A 455 30.37 4.34 13.75
CA THR A 455 30.27 4.46 15.21
C THR A 455 31.37 5.39 15.77
N ALA A 456 32.56 5.34 15.19
CA ALA A 456 33.65 6.27 15.52
C ALA A 456 33.27 7.72 15.14
N GLU A 457 32.64 7.92 13.99
CA GLU A 457 32.22 9.25 13.56
C GLU A 457 31.08 9.82 14.40
N VAL A 458 30.06 9.01 14.72
CA VAL A 458 29.01 9.40 15.68
C VAL A 458 29.64 9.79 17.03
N SER A 459 30.61 9.02 17.51
CA SER A 459 31.32 9.33 18.76
C SER A 459 32.09 10.65 18.69
N ARG A 460 32.72 10.93 17.54
CA ARG A 460 33.41 12.20 17.29
C ARG A 460 32.42 13.37 17.35
N LEU A 461 31.33 13.31 16.58
CA LEU A 461 30.31 14.36 16.50
C LEU A 461 29.70 14.67 17.88
N VAL A 462 29.49 13.65 18.71
CA VAL A 462 29.02 13.80 20.09
C VAL A 462 30.08 14.47 20.97
N THR A 463 31.33 14.01 20.88
CA THR A 463 32.42 14.55 21.70
C THR A 463 32.75 15.99 21.35
N THR A 464 32.59 16.37 20.08
CA THR A 464 32.79 17.75 19.60
C THR A 464 31.58 18.65 19.83
N GLY A 465 30.48 18.13 20.41
CA GLY A 465 29.28 18.92 20.72
C GLY A 465 28.44 19.31 19.50
N VAL A 466 28.62 18.62 18.37
CA VAL A 466 27.87 18.88 17.12
C VAL A 466 26.51 18.19 17.15
N ALA A 467 26.42 17.03 17.81
CA ALA A 467 25.18 16.28 17.95
C ALA A 467 25.11 15.56 19.31
N GLU A 468 23.93 15.10 19.69
CA GLU A 468 23.73 14.16 20.80
C GLU A 468 23.06 12.87 20.32
N VAL A 469 23.28 11.75 21.02
CA VAL A 469 22.55 10.50 20.73
C VAL A 469 21.25 10.49 21.51
N VAL A 470 20.14 10.66 20.81
CA VAL A 470 18.78 10.60 21.37
C VAL A 470 18.34 9.14 21.56
N HIS A 471 18.65 8.28 20.59
CA HIS A 471 18.29 6.87 20.65
C HIS A 471 19.26 5.99 19.86
N LYS A 472 19.39 4.75 20.31
CA LYS A 472 20.09 3.68 19.60
C LYS A 472 19.25 2.40 19.64
N HIS A 473 19.08 1.76 18.48
CA HIS A 473 18.33 0.52 18.35
C HIS A 473 19.13 -0.51 17.54
N SER A 474 19.35 -1.71 18.09
CA SER A 474 20.07 -2.83 17.44
C SER A 474 19.10 -3.95 17.07
N PHE A 475 19.25 -4.51 15.87
CA PHE A 475 18.32 -5.50 15.32
C PHE A 475 18.88 -6.27 14.12
N VAL A 476 18.21 -7.37 13.76
CA VAL A 476 18.43 -8.06 12.48
C VAL A 476 17.61 -7.37 11.40
N GLY A 477 18.28 -6.61 10.54
CA GLY A 477 17.65 -5.80 9.49
C GLY A 477 17.25 -6.56 8.22
N ILE A 478 17.85 -7.73 7.99
CA ILE A 478 17.63 -8.60 6.83
C ILE A 478 17.30 -9.99 7.36
N GLU A 479 16.02 -10.40 7.29
CA GLU A 479 15.58 -11.68 7.89
C GLU A 479 16.32 -12.89 7.36
N SER A 480 16.67 -12.88 6.07
CA SER A 480 17.40 -13.97 5.43
C SER A 480 18.89 -14.04 5.80
N ASN A 481 19.43 -12.99 6.41
CA ASN A 481 20.82 -12.91 6.82
C ASN A 481 20.92 -12.51 8.30
N GLN A 482 20.63 -13.47 9.17
CA GLN A 482 20.62 -13.28 10.63
C GLN A 482 22.02 -13.03 11.23
N GLU A 483 23.08 -13.26 10.47
CA GLU A 483 24.46 -13.00 10.90
C GLU A 483 24.81 -11.50 10.88
N VAL A 484 24.12 -10.71 10.04
CA VAL A 484 24.39 -9.27 9.91
C VAL A 484 23.49 -8.47 10.83
N GLN A 485 24.08 -7.98 11.92
CA GLN A 485 23.43 -7.02 12.81
C GLN A 485 23.45 -5.61 12.23
N HIS A 486 22.33 -4.93 12.40
CA HIS A 486 22.15 -3.54 12.01
C HIS A 486 21.84 -2.71 13.26
N GLN A 487 22.16 -1.43 13.18
CA GLN A 487 21.83 -0.47 14.21
C GLN A 487 21.27 0.80 13.59
N ILE A 488 20.31 1.41 14.27
CA ILE A 488 19.79 2.75 13.99
C ILE A 488 20.28 3.69 15.09
N PHE A 489 20.87 4.80 14.68
CA PHE A 489 21.13 5.95 15.55
C PHE A 489 20.11 7.04 15.24
N VAL A 490 19.55 7.63 16.28
CA VAL A 490 18.80 8.88 16.22
C VAL A 490 19.67 9.93 16.89
N LEU A 491 20.14 10.89 16.12
CA LEU A 491 20.96 11.99 16.59
C LEU A 491 20.11 13.26 16.68
N GLY A 492 20.32 14.07 17.72
CA GLY A 492 19.80 15.43 17.81
C GLY A 492 20.87 16.42 17.38
N ALA A 493 20.57 17.31 16.43
CA ALA A 493 21.50 18.37 16.04
C ALA A 493 21.59 19.43 17.14
N LEU A 494 22.81 19.77 17.59
CA LEU A 494 23.03 20.76 18.64
C LEU A 494 23.36 22.13 18.02
N SER A 495 22.95 23.20 18.69
CA SER A 495 23.32 24.57 18.31
C SER A 495 24.79 24.85 18.63
N ASP A 496 25.46 25.63 17.79
CA ASP A 496 26.86 26.07 17.99
C ASP A 496 27.06 26.97 19.23
N ASP A 497 25.99 27.39 19.91
CA ASP A 497 26.00 28.36 21.01
C ASP A 497 26.54 27.83 22.36
N ASN A 498 27.19 26.66 22.42
CA ASN A 498 27.88 26.18 23.63
C ASN A 498 29.29 26.78 23.81
N SER A 499 29.44 28.08 23.51
CA SER A 499 30.62 28.88 23.84
C SER A 499 30.28 30.00 24.82
N ASP A 500 29.91 29.61 26.04
CA ASP A 500 29.94 30.50 27.22
C ASP A 500 30.82 29.91 28.33
#